data_AF-A0A0Q6BTV7-F1
#
_entry.id   AF-A0A0Q6BTV7-F1
#
_cell.length_a   1.000
_cell.length_b   1.000
_cell.length_c   1.000
_cell.angle_alpha   90.00
_cell.angle_beta   90.00
_cell.angle_gamma   90.00
#
_symmetry.space_group_name_H-M   'P 1'
#
loop_
_entity.id
_entity.type
_entity.pdbx_description
1 polymer ?
#
loop_
_entity_poly.entity_id
_entity_poly.type
_entity_poly.pdbx_seq_one_letter_code
_entity_poly.pdbx_strand_id
1 'polypeptide(L)'
;MSQHGRLPPREFRPGLRRVADWEIIGCLAGPLAELDRQGLVGPVTDREVIVEDAGGGEDLEKVDILLEDLKALGRRNPGIKRHMRLAWRLVESSAEAIEALAERLQTQHHLEQQEVWETIRPHIAAA
;
A
#
# COMPACT_ATOMS: atom_id res chain seq x y z
N MET A 1 -23.67 -5.15 32.05
CA MET A 1 -22.24 -4.76 32.06
C MET A 1 -21.47 -5.79 31.24
N SER A 2 -21.34 -5.58 29.94
CA SER A 2 -20.63 -6.53 29.05
C SER A 2 -19.16 -6.16 28.99
N GLN A 3 -18.32 -7.06 29.49
CA GLN A 3 -16.86 -6.97 29.39
C GLN A 3 -16.44 -7.38 27.98
N HIS A 4 -16.33 -6.41 27.07
CA HIS A 4 -15.53 -6.61 25.86
C HIS A 4 -14.06 -6.69 26.29
N GLY A 5 -13.53 -7.92 26.27
CA GLY A 5 -12.12 -8.19 26.53
C GLY A 5 -11.26 -7.45 25.52
N ARG A 6 -10.76 -6.27 25.89
CA ARG A 6 -9.65 -5.63 25.18
C ARG A 6 -8.44 -6.53 25.37
N LEU A 7 -7.87 -7.01 24.26
CA LEU A 7 -6.58 -7.69 24.28
C LEU A 7 -5.55 -6.79 24.99
N PRO A 8 -4.79 -7.33 25.96
CA PRO A 8 -3.84 -6.53 26.71
C PRO A 8 -2.73 -5.98 25.78
N PRO A 9 -2.31 -4.71 25.93
CA PRO A 9 -1.37 -4.03 25.02
C PRO A 9 0.05 -4.62 24.89
N ARG A 10 0.36 -5.73 25.57
CA ARG A 10 1.75 -6.16 25.84
C ARG A 10 2.24 -7.36 25.04
N GLU A 11 1.41 -7.98 24.20
CA GLU A 11 1.84 -9.10 23.34
C GLU A 11 1.77 -8.76 21.85
N PHE A 12 2.14 -7.54 21.48
CA PHE A 12 2.27 -7.21 20.06
C PHE A 12 3.55 -7.84 19.50
N ARG A 13 3.39 -8.95 18.79
CA ARG A 13 4.48 -9.62 18.08
C ARG A 13 5.03 -8.67 17.01
N PRO A 14 6.36 -8.44 16.93
CA PRO A 14 6.98 -7.62 15.88
C PRO A 14 6.60 -8.00 14.43
N GLY A 15 6.05 -9.20 14.21
CA GLY A 15 5.47 -9.63 12.95
C GLY A 15 4.17 -8.89 12.59
N LEU A 16 3.25 -8.71 13.53
CA LEU A 16 1.94 -8.06 13.28
C LEU A 16 2.10 -6.60 12.84
N ARG A 17 3.09 -5.90 13.39
CA ARG A 17 3.41 -4.53 12.95
C ARG A 17 3.82 -4.49 11.50
N ARG A 18 4.72 -5.41 11.11
CA ARG A 18 5.25 -5.45 9.74
C ARG A 18 4.13 -5.79 8.77
N VAL A 19 3.22 -6.68 9.14
CA VAL A 19 2.03 -6.97 8.35
C VAL A 19 1.18 -5.71 8.16
N ALA A 20 0.84 -4.99 9.22
CA ALA A 20 0.04 -3.77 9.12
C ALA A 20 0.76 -2.65 8.33
N ASP A 21 2.06 -2.44 8.55
CA ASP A 21 2.86 -1.46 7.79
C ASP A 21 2.84 -1.81 6.28
N TRP A 22 2.95 -3.10 5.92
CA TRP A 22 2.88 -3.55 4.53
C TRP A 22 1.46 -3.47 3.93
N GLU A 23 0.43 -3.73 4.72
CA GLU A 23 -0.96 -3.59 4.29
C GLU A 23 -1.29 -2.12 3.96
N ILE A 24 -0.86 -1.19 4.82
CA ILE A 24 -0.99 0.26 4.57
C ILE A 24 -0.25 0.64 3.28
N ILE A 25 0.96 0.12 3.08
CA ILE A 25 1.72 0.36 1.85
C ILE A 25 0.98 -0.19 0.63
N GLY A 26 0.40 -1.39 0.73
CA GLY A 26 -0.38 -2.03 -0.33
C GLY A 26 -1.60 -1.21 -0.75
N CYS A 27 -2.38 -0.73 0.22
CA CYS A 27 -3.53 0.16 -0.05
C CYS A 27 -3.08 1.45 -0.77
N LEU A 28 -1.94 2.03 -0.38
CA LEU A 28 -1.44 3.25 -1.00
C LEU A 28 -0.83 3.02 -2.39
N ALA A 29 -0.31 1.82 -2.66
CA ALA A 29 0.46 1.55 -3.87
C ALA A 29 -0.38 1.65 -5.15
N GLY A 30 -1.63 1.18 -5.14
CA GLY A 30 -2.53 1.23 -6.30
C GLY A 30 -2.79 2.67 -6.76
N PRO A 31 -3.38 3.52 -5.91
CA PRO A 31 -3.63 4.92 -6.25
C PRO A 31 -2.36 5.70 -6.57
N LEU A 32 -1.24 5.44 -5.89
CA LEU A 32 0.03 6.10 -6.20
C LEU A 32 0.60 5.68 -7.55
N ALA A 33 0.43 4.42 -7.98
CA ALA A 33 0.80 3.98 -9.32
C ALA A 33 -0.04 4.66 -10.40
N GLU A 34 -1.33 4.88 -10.14
CA GLU A 34 -2.19 5.64 -11.05
C GLU A 34 -1.72 7.09 -11.19
N LEU A 35 -1.41 7.77 -10.07
CA LEU A 35 -0.87 9.14 -10.10
C LEU A 35 0.52 9.21 -10.75
N ASP A 36 1.37 8.21 -10.57
CA ASP A 36 2.69 8.11 -11.20
C ASP A 36 2.56 8.09 -12.72
N ARG A 37 1.67 7.23 -13.23
CA ARG A 37 1.33 7.13 -14.65
C ARG A 37 0.78 8.44 -15.23
N GLN A 38 0.05 9.22 -14.43
CA GLN A 38 -0.47 10.54 -14.83
C GLN A 38 0.57 11.67 -14.70
N GLY A 39 1.74 11.42 -14.11
CA GLY A 39 2.76 12.44 -13.85
C GLY A 39 2.39 13.40 -12.71
N LEU A 40 1.49 12.99 -11.82
CA LEU A 40 0.95 13.80 -10.71
C LEU A 40 1.50 13.39 -9.34
N VAL A 41 2.24 12.29 -9.25
CA VAL A 41 2.79 11.80 -7.99
C VAL A 41 4.12 12.48 -7.64
N GLY A 42 4.36 12.67 -6.35
CA GLY A 42 5.64 13.10 -5.84
C GLY A 42 5.79 12.87 -4.33
N PRO A 43 6.92 13.29 -3.73
CA PRO A 43 7.21 13.04 -2.31
C PRO A 43 6.20 13.61 -1.31
N VAL A 44 5.32 14.50 -1.77
CA VAL A 44 4.39 15.30 -0.99
C VAL A 44 2.95 15.21 -1.50
N THR A 45 2.62 14.22 -2.34
CA THR A 45 1.25 14.02 -2.84
C THR A 45 0.23 14.10 -1.70
N ASP A 46 -0.77 14.95 -1.88
CA ASP A 46 -1.82 15.15 -0.90
C ASP A 46 -2.90 14.07 -1.01
N ARG A 47 -3.61 13.85 0.11
CA ARG A 47 -4.69 12.85 0.16
C ARG A 47 -5.85 13.19 -0.78
N GLU A 48 -6.13 14.48 -0.96
CA GLU A 48 -7.20 14.94 -1.86
C GLU A 48 -6.93 14.51 -3.30
N VAL A 49 -5.70 14.67 -3.78
CA VAL A 49 -5.25 14.20 -5.12
C VAL A 49 -5.42 12.69 -5.26
N ILE A 50 -5.12 11.91 -4.22
CA ILE A 50 -5.32 10.44 -4.24
C ILE A 50 -6.80 10.08 -4.42
N VAL A 51 -7.71 10.84 -3.81
CA VAL A 51 -9.16 10.61 -3.92
C VAL A 51 -9.68 11.06 -5.27
N GLU A 52 -9.36 12.29 -5.68
CA GLU A 52 -9.94 12.96 -6.84
C GLU A 52 -9.38 12.41 -8.16
N ASP A 53 -8.07 12.18 -8.24
CA ASP A 53 -7.39 11.86 -9.50
C ASP A 53 -7.03 10.37 -9.64
N ALA A 54 -7.02 9.61 -8.54
CA ALA A 54 -6.68 8.18 -8.54
C ALA A 54 -7.76 7.26 -7.94
N GLY A 55 -8.91 7.80 -7.53
CA GLY A 55 -10.02 6.98 -7.01
C GLY A 55 -9.70 6.22 -5.72
N GLY A 56 -8.65 6.59 -4.98
CA GLY A 56 -8.14 5.87 -3.82
C GLY A 56 -8.95 6.04 -2.53
N GLY A 57 -10.23 6.42 -2.61
CA GLY A 57 -11.07 6.71 -1.44
C GLY A 57 -11.21 5.51 -0.49
N GLU A 58 -11.56 4.35 -1.03
CA GLU A 58 -11.68 3.11 -0.25
C GLU A 58 -10.34 2.65 0.34
N ASP A 59 -9.25 2.82 -0.41
CA ASP A 59 -7.91 2.48 0.05
C ASP A 59 -7.47 3.39 1.20
N LEU A 60 -7.77 4.69 1.13
CA LEU A 60 -7.48 5.63 2.22
C LEU A 60 -8.32 5.36 3.46
N GLU A 61 -9.58 4.95 3.31
CA GLU A 61 -10.42 4.53 4.44
C GLU A 61 -9.80 3.33 5.18
N LYS A 62 -9.36 2.30 4.43
CA LYS A 62 -8.65 1.15 5.00
C LYS A 62 -7.36 1.58 5.70
N VAL A 63 -6.60 2.50 5.11
CA VAL A 63 -5.38 3.05 5.73
C VAL A 63 -5.70 3.73 7.06
N ASP A 64 -6.77 4.52 7.14
CA ASP A 64 -7.14 5.21 8.38
C ASP A 64 -7.50 4.21 9.48
N ILE A 65 -8.28 3.17 9.17
CA ILE A 65 -8.61 2.08 10.11
C ILE A 65 -7.32 1.42 10.64
N LEU A 66 -6.39 1.06 9.75
CA LEU A 66 -5.14 0.42 10.15
C LEU A 66 -4.24 1.34 10.99
N LEU A 67 -4.21 2.63 10.69
CA LEU A 67 -3.46 3.62 11.47
C LEU A 67 -4.06 3.83 12.87
N GLU A 68 -5.39 3.78 13.00
CA GLU A 68 -6.09 3.81 14.28
C GLU A 68 -5.81 2.57 15.12
N ASP A 69 -5.86 1.37 14.52
CA ASP A 69 -5.51 0.12 15.19
C ASP A 69 -4.06 0.14 15.70
N LEU A 70 -3.11 0.59 14.86
CA LEU A 70 -1.72 0.76 15.25
C LEU A 70 -1.53 1.78 16.39
N LYS A 71 -2.35 2.83 16.44
CA LYS A 71 -2.34 3.82 17.51
C LYS A 71 -2.90 3.24 18.81
N ALA A 72 -3.99 2.47 18.75
CA ALA A 72 -4.59 1.79 19.89
C ALA A 72 -3.61 0.80 20.55
N LEU A 73 -2.68 0.25 19.77
CA LEU A 73 -1.61 -0.64 20.21
C LEU A 73 -0.42 0.08 20.89
N GLY A 74 -0.53 1.38 21.17
CA GLY A 74 0.36 2.09 22.10
C GLY A 74 1.74 2.45 21.56
N ARG A 75 1.89 2.61 20.24
CA ARG A 75 3.16 3.00 19.60
C ARG A 75 3.10 4.40 19.00
N ARG A 76 4.27 5.06 18.93
CA ARG A 76 4.45 6.28 18.12
C ARG A 76 4.16 5.92 16.66
N ASN A 77 2.96 6.26 16.19
CA ASN A 77 2.59 6.09 14.79
C ASN A 77 3.31 7.19 13.99
N PRO A 78 4.18 6.85 13.02
CA PRO A 78 4.87 7.83 12.19
C PRO A 78 3.92 8.63 11.27
N GLY A 79 2.61 8.32 11.31
CA GLY A 79 1.58 8.93 10.49
C GLY A 79 1.60 8.40 9.06
N ILE A 80 0.58 8.76 8.30
CA ILE A 80 0.42 8.32 6.91
C ILE A 80 1.59 8.75 6.01
N LYS A 81 2.18 9.93 6.25
CA LYS A 81 3.27 10.50 5.44
C LYS A 81 4.51 9.59 5.31
N ARG A 82 4.83 8.80 6.33
CA ARG A 82 5.93 7.82 6.22
C ARG A 82 5.57 6.70 5.25
N HIS A 83 4.36 6.16 5.36
CA HIS A 83 3.90 5.06 4.51
C HIS A 83 3.72 5.53 3.07
N MET A 84 3.17 6.72 2.84
CA MET A 84 3.07 7.32 1.50
C MET A 84 4.43 7.44 0.81
N ARG A 85 5.46 7.93 1.52
CA ARG A 85 6.82 8.02 0.95
C ARG A 85 7.43 6.65 0.64
N LEU A 86 7.13 5.63 1.45
CA LEU A 86 7.61 4.27 1.19
C LEU A 86 6.88 3.64 0.00
N ALA A 87 5.56 3.77 -0.05
CA ALA A 87 4.73 3.30 -1.15
C ALA A 87 5.11 3.98 -2.47
N TRP A 88 5.29 5.32 -2.46
CA TRP A 88 5.74 6.06 -3.64
C TRP A 88 7.09 5.56 -4.15
N ARG A 89 8.10 5.40 -3.28
CA ARG A 89 9.40 4.84 -3.69
C ARG A 89 9.29 3.43 -4.24
N LEU A 90 8.42 2.60 -3.67
CA LEU A 90 8.21 1.24 -4.15
C LEU A 90 7.58 1.25 -5.55
N VAL A 91 6.55 2.07 -5.76
CA VAL A 91 5.92 2.30 -7.08
C VAL A 91 6.96 2.78 -8.09
N GLU A 92 7.71 3.83 -7.75
CA GLU A 92 8.77 4.40 -8.61
C GLU A 92 9.82 3.32 -8.98
N SER A 93 10.31 2.57 -7.99
CA SER A 93 11.29 1.49 -8.23
C SER A 93 10.73 0.27 -8.96
N SER A 94 9.40 0.14 -9.05
CA SER A 94 8.71 -0.99 -9.67
C SER A 94 7.96 -0.58 -10.94
N ALA A 95 8.17 0.63 -11.46
CA ALA A 95 7.38 1.19 -12.55
C ALA A 95 7.34 0.26 -13.78
N GLU A 96 8.50 -0.25 -14.21
CA GLU A 96 8.58 -1.19 -15.34
C GLU A 96 7.81 -2.50 -15.09
N ALA A 97 7.83 -3.00 -13.85
CA ALA A 97 7.10 -4.22 -13.49
C ALA A 97 5.58 -3.99 -13.48
N ILE A 98 5.14 -2.82 -13.01
CA ILE A 98 3.74 -2.41 -13.00
C ILE A 98 3.23 -2.24 -14.44
N GLU A 99 4.01 -1.59 -15.31
CA GLU A 99 3.68 -1.41 -16.72
C GLU A 99 3.55 -2.77 -17.44
N ALA A 100 4.52 -3.66 -17.27
CA ALA A 100 4.47 -5.01 -17.85
C ALA A 100 3.23 -5.81 -17.38
N LEU A 101 2.86 -5.69 -16.10
CA LEU A 101 1.63 -6.30 -15.59
C LEU A 101 0.38 -5.68 -16.19
N ALA A 102 0.33 -4.35 -16.31
CA ALA A 102 -0.81 -3.64 -16.88
C ALA A 102 -1.00 -4.01 -18.36
N GLU A 103 0.07 -4.07 -19.16
CA GLU A 103 0.03 -4.53 -20.55
C GLU A 103 -0.51 -5.96 -20.65
N ARG A 104 -0.01 -6.86 -19.80
CA ARG A 104 -0.47 -8.25 -19.81
C ARG A 104 -1.94 -8.34 -19.41
N LEU A 105 -2.38 -7.59 -18.39
CA LEU A 105 -3.78 -7.52 -17.95
C LEU A 105 -4.73 -6.92 -19.00
N GLN A 106 -4.24 -6.00 -19.84
CA GLN A 106 -5.03 -5.47 -20.96
C GLN A 106 -5.31 -6.55 -22.01
N THR A 107 -4.36 -7.46 -22.25
CA THR A 107 -4.55 -8.59 -23.18
C THR A 107 -5.30 -9.75 -22.54
N GLN A 108 -5.09 -9.96 -21.24
CA GLN A 108 -5.61 -11.06 -20.44
C GLN A 108 -6.25 -10.46 -19.19
N HIS A 109 -7.56 -10.23 -19.20
CA HIS A 109 -8.31 -9.56 -18.12
C HIS A 109 -8.18 -10.20 -16.72
N HIS A 110 -7.51 -11.35 -16.62
CA HIS A 110 -7.17 -12.06 -15.41
C HIS A 110 -5.82 -12.74 -15.59
N LEU A 111 -5.03 -12.82 -14.51
CA LEU A 111 -3.75 -13.53 -14.48
C LEU A 111 -3.71 -14.44 -13.26
N GLU A 112 -3.25 -15.67 -13.46
CA GLU A 112 -2.91 -16.55 -12.36
C GLU A 112 -1.63 -16.07 -11.65
N GLN A 113 -1.48 -16.44 -10.38
CA GLN A 113 -0.34 -15.99 -9.56
C GLN A 113 1.03 -16.30 -10.21
N GLN A 114 1.15 -17.47 -10.86
CA GLN A 114 2.37 -17.86 -11.56
C GLN A 114 2.68 -16.92 -12.74
N GLU A 115 1.66 -16.49 -13.47
CA GLU A 115 1.80 -15.59 -14.62
C GLU A 115 2.20 -14.17 -14.18
N VAL A 116 1.65 -13.71 -13.05
CA VAL A 116 2.08 -12.46 -12.40
C VAL A 116 3.57 -12.53 -12.09
N TRP A 117 4.04 -13.61 -11.46
CA TRP A 117 5.46 -13.80 -11.15
C TRP A 117 6.34 -13.83 -12.39
N GLU A 118 5.94 -14.56 -13.42
CA GLU A 118 6.69 -14.62 -14.69
C GLU A 118 6.82 -13.27 -15.36
N THR A 119 5.79 -12.42 -15.23
CA THR A 119 5.76 -11.08 -15.79
C THR A 119 6.67 -10.12 -15.03
N ILE A 120 6.63 -10.12 -13.69
CA ILE A 120 7.40 -9.16 -12.89
C ILE A 120 8.86 -9.57 -12.68
N ARG A 121 9.17 -10.87 -12.70
CA ARG A 121 10.51 -11.39 -12.36
C ARG A 121 11.66 -10.74 -13.14
N PRO A 122 11.55 -10.43 -14.45
CA PRO A 122 12.62 -9.74 -15.18
C PRO A 122 12.89 -8.31 -14.71
N HIS A 123 11.90 -7.65 -14.09
CA HIS A 123 11.94 -6.23 -13.70
C HIS A 123 12.30 -6.01 -12.24
N ILE A 124 12.19 -7.05 -11.41
CA ILE A 124 12.67 -7.01 -10.02
C ILE A 124 14.16 -7.31 -10.07
N ALA A 125 15.00 -6.31 -9.76
CA ALA A 125 16.44 -6.50 -9.65
C ALA A 125 16.75 -7.73 -8.78
N ALA A 126 17.66 -8.59 -9.23
CA ALA A 126 18.15 -9.70 -8.43
C ALA A 126 18.75 -9.13 -7.14
N ALA A 127 18.00 -9.24 -6.04
CA ALA A 127 18.41 -8.81 -4.71
C ALA A 127 19.57 -9.66 -4.18
#